data_AF-A0AA36EQE7-F1
#
_entry.id   AF-A0AA36EQE7-F1
#
_cell.length_a   1.000
_cell.length_b   1.000
_cell.length_c   1.000
_cell.angle_alpha   90.00
_cell.angle_beta   90.00
_cell.angle_gamma   90.00
#
_symmetry.space_group_name_H-M   'P 1'
#
loop_
_entity.id
_entity.type
_entity.pdbx_description
1 polymer ?
#
loop_
_entity_poly.entity_id
_entity_poly.type
_entity_poly.pdbx_seq_one_letter_code
_entity_poly.pdbx_strand_id
1 'polypeptide(L)'
;MPPRSLMWCKGRENKADEIEDSNVKLMAEKLVEHEKQIKDGDVKLDPGMDAMSLVFGKDNGGFLKRVGTGVTANRYFNIPKTKGSSKEQIADLKFELQNERLELQKKDEELKALSTKTFSVDKNVESHVTPVTNTIIKKTPVTNKVLKNEPVTQVIAKPPK
;
A
#
# COMPACT_ATOMS: atom_id res chain seq x y z
N MET A 1 -19.98 27.78 -16.19
CA MET A 1 -18.88 27.01 -16.81
C MET A 1 -19.42 25.62 -17.13
N PRO A 2 -19.28 25.11 -18.36
CA PRO A 2 -19.66 23.73 -18.67
C PRO A 2 -18.81 22.73 -17.87
N PRO A 3 -19.33 21.53 -17.57
CA PRO A 3 -18.52 20.44 -17.01
C PRO A 3 -17.34 20.11 -17.92
N ARG A 4 -16.20 19.77 -17.31
CA ARG A 4 -14.99 19.47 -18.05
C ARG A 4 -15.12 18.23 -18.93
N SER A 5 -15.86 17.21 -18.47
CA SER A 5 -16.23 16.00 -19.21
C SER A 5 -16.90 16.36 -20.55
N LEU A 6 -17.90 17.24 -20.51
CA LEU A 6 -18.61 17.71 -21.69
C LEU A 6 -17.70 18.48 -22.65
N MET A 7 -16.83 19.35 -22.14
CA MET A 7 -15.86 20.08 -22.97
C MET A 7 -14.87 19.13 -23.66
N TRP A 8 -14.46 18.06 -22.97
CA TRP A 8 -13.56 17.06 -23.54
C TRP A 8 -14.19 16.31 -24.71
N CYS A 9 -15.48 15.94 -24.60
CA CYS A 9 -16.23 15.34 -25.70
C CYS A 9 -16.36 16.30 -26.89
N LYS A 10 -16.87 17.52 -26.63
CA LYS A 10 -17.06 18.55 -27.67
C LYS A 10 -15.79 18.93 -28.42
N GLY A 11 -14.63 18.89 -27.75
CA GLY A 11 -13.33 19.17 -28.39
C GLY A 11 -12.85 18.07 -29.36
N ARG A 12 -13.51 16.90 -29.38
CA ARG A 12 -13.14 15.74 -30.20
C ARG A 12 -14.23 15.33 -31.19
N GLU A 13 -15.37 15.99 -31.14
CA GLU A 13 -16.41 15.86 -32.13
C GLU A 13 -15.96 16.52 -33.44
N ASN A 14 -16.27 15.87 -34.57
CA ASN A 14 -16.09 16.45 -35.89
C ASN A 14 -17.26 17.41 -36.21
N LYS A 15 -17.26 17.98 -37.42
CA LYS A 15 -18.35 18.90 -37.86
C LYS A 15 -19.72 18.23 -37.95
N ALA A 16 -19.78 16.89 -37.91
CA ALA A 16 -20.99 16.08 -37.91
C ALA A 16 -21.38 15.63 -36.48
N ASP A 17 -20.76 16.20 -35.43
CA ASP A 17 -20.93 15.83 -34.02
C ASP A 17 -20.57 14.35 -33.71
N GLU A 18 -19.76 13.71 -34.57
CA GLU A 18 -19.30 12.33 -34.39
C GLU A 18 -17.83 12.27 -33.95
N ILE A 19 -17.51 11.29 -33.11
CA ILE A 19 -16.13 10.96 -32.71
C ILE A 19 -15.67 9.79 -33.58
N GLU A 20 -14.67 10.04 -34.43
CA GLU A 20 -14.16 9.05 -35.40
C GLU A 20 -13.40 7.89 -34.74
N ASP A 21 -12.65 8.19 -33.67
CA ASP A 21 -11.86 7.18 -32.95
C ASP A 21 -12.75 6.37 -31.99
N SER A 22 -12.84 5.06 -32.25
CA SER A 22 -13.59 4.09 -31.44
C SER A 22 -13.19 4.10 -29.96
N ASN A 23 -11.90 4.23 -29.65
CA ASN A 23 -11.44 4.26 -28.26
C ASN A 23 -11.89 5.55 -27.56
N VAL A 24 -11.79 6.68 -28.26
CA VAL A 24 -12.23 7.98 -27.73
C VAL A 24 -13.74 7.97 -27.52
N LYS A 25 -14.49 7.35 -28.42
CA LYS A 25 -15.95 7.17 -28.31
C LYS A 25 -16.31 6.37 -27.05
N LEU A 26 -15.63 5.24 -26.81
CA LEU A 26 -15.85 4.44 -25.60
C LEU A 26 -15.56 5.23 -24.32
N MET A 27 -14.53 6.07 -24.31
CA MET A 27 -14.24 6.94 -23.16
C MET A 27 -15.27 8.06 -23.01
N ALA A 28 -15.76 8.64 -24.11
CA ALA A 28 -16.83 9.62 -24.09
C ALA A 28 -18.14 9.05 -23.52
N GLU A 29 -18.52 7.83 -23.94
CA GLU A 29 -19.69 7.14 -23.40
C GLU A 29 -19.57 6.92 -21.88
N LYS A 30 -18.40 6.46 -21.40
CA LYS A 30 -18.13 6.33 -19.95
C LYS A 30 -18.22 7.66 -19.21
N LEU A 31 -17.74 8.75 -19.80
CA LEU A 31 -17.83 10.08 -19.19
C LEU A 31 -19.28 10.53 -19.04
N VAL A 32 -20.11 10.35 -20.08
CA VAL A 32 -21.52 10.74 -20.03
C VAL A 32 -22.27 9.93 -18.98
N GLU A 33 -22.00 8.63 -18.89
CA GLU A 33 -22.61 7.75 -17.90
C GLU A 33 -22.22 8.16 -16.47
N HIS A 34 -20.94 8.36 -16.17
CA HIS A 34 -20.52 8.80 -14.84
C HIS A 34 -21.02 10.21 -14.50
N GLU A 35 -21.06 11.14 -15.46
CA GLU A 35 -21.62 12.47 -15.25
C GLU A 35 -23.10 12.41 -14.84
N LYS A 36 -23.87 11.48 -15.43
CA LYS A 36 -25.25 11.23 -15.06
C LYS A 36 -25.34 10.65 -13.63
N GLN A 37 -24.55 9.63 -13.32
CA GLN A 37 -24.51 9.02 -11.98
C GLN A 37 -24.13 10.02 -10.89
N ILE A 38 -23.23 10.97 -11.18
CA ILE A 38 -22.84 12.04 -10.24
C ILE A 38 -24.00 13.02 -10.02
N LYS A 39 -24.74 13.38 -11.08
CA LYS A 39 -25.92 14.25 -10.97
C LYS A 39 -27.05 13.58 -10.20
N ASP A 40 -27.25 12.29 -10.42
CA ASP A 40 -28.26 11.48 -9.74
C ASP A 40 -27.86 11.17 -8.28
N GLY A 41 -26.59 11.44 -7.91
CA GLY A 41 -26.07 11.26 -6.55
C GLY A 41 -25.76 9.82 -6.17
N ASP A 42 -25.70 8.92 -7.17
CA ASP A 42 -25.43 7.49 -6.97
C ASP A 42 -23.97 7.23 -6.58
N VAL A 43 -23.05 8.03 -7.12
CA VAL A 43 -21.61 7.90 -6.88
C VAL A 43 -21.13 8.90 -5.82
N LYS A 44 -20.62 8.39 -4.69
CA LYS A 44 -19.92 9.21 -3.69
C LYS A 44 -18.54 9.57 -4.21
N LEU A 45 -18.35 10.85 -4.52
CA LEU A 45 -17.06 11.40 -4.93
C LEU A 45 -16.37 12.07 -3.75
N ASP A 46 -15.06 11.87 -3.66
CA ASP A 46 -14.23 12.70 -2.80
C ASP A 46 -14.25 14.15 -3.31
N PRO A 47 -14.12 15.13 -2.40
CA PRO A 47 -14.03 16.54 -2.80
C PRO A 47 -12.91 16.68 -3.81
N GLY A 48 -13.20 17.30 -4.95
CA GLY A 48 -12.21 17.55 -5.98
C GLY A 48 -12.01 16.44 -7.01
N MET A 49 -12.78 15.35 -6.94
CA MET A 49 -12.91 14.37 -8.01
C MET A 49 -14.13 14.69 -8.90
N ASP A 50 -14.05 14.33 -10.18
CA ASP A 50 -15.11 14.49 -11.17
C ASP A 50 -15.21 13.25 -12.09
N ALA A 51 -16.15 13.25 -13.03
CA ALA A 51 -16.31 12.17 -14.01
C ALA A 51 -15.02 11.88 -14.79
N MET A 52 -14.24 12.92 -15.13
CA MET A 52 -12.95 12.74 -15.79
C MET A 52 -11.93 12.03 -14.92
N SER A 53 -11.90 12.34 -13.62
CA SER A 53 -11.01 11.70 -12.65
C SER A 53 -11.32 10.21 -12.49
N LEU A 54 -12.57 9.79 -12.67
CA LEU A 54 -12.96 8.37 -12.66
C LEU A 54 -12.51 7.64 -13.93
N VAL A 55 -12.65 8.26 -15.10
CA VAL A 55 -12.36 7.62 -16.39
C VAL A 55 -10.86 7.60 -16.71
N PHE A 56 -10.16 8.72 -16.49
CA PHE A 56 -8.74 8.87 -16.83
C PHE A 56 -7.81 8.77 -15.62
N GLY A 57 -8.36 8.73 -14.41
CA GLY A 57 -7.60 8.81 -13.17
C GLY A 57 -7.32 10.25 -12.74
N LYS A 58 -6.55 10.38 -11.65
CA LYS A 58 -6.21 11.67 -11.05
C LYS A 58 -5.45 12.57 -12.03
N ASP A 59 -5.87 13.82 -12.11
CA ASP A 59 -5.19 14.81 -12.95
C ASP A 59 -3.72 15.01 -12.59
N ASN A 60 -2.93 15.21 -13.64
CA ASN A 60 -1.59 15.76 -13.51
C ASN A 60 -1.70 17.23 -13.08
N GLY A 61 -1.04 17.57 -11.97
CA GLY A 61 -1.01 18.94 -11.47
C GLY A 61 -0.31 19.91 -12.42
N GLY A 62 -0.35 21.20 -12.06
CA GLY A 62 0.34 22.26 -12.80
C GLY A 62 -0.59 23.35 -13.30
N PHE A 63 -0.07 24.16 -14.22
CA PHE A 63 -0.77 25.31 -14.78
C PHE A 63 -1.36 24.97 -16.15
N LEU A 64 -2.63 25.34 -16.36
CA LEU A 64 -3.28 25.23 -17.66
C LEU A 64 -2.58 26.16 -18.65
N LYS A 65 -2.26 25.61 -19.82
CA LYS A 65 -1.74 26.39 -20.93
C LYS A 65 -2.89 27.16 -21.58
N ARG A 66 -2.60 28.36 -22.12
CA ARG A 66 -3.53 29.23 -22.89
C ARG A 66 -4.74 29.80 -22.12
N VAL A 67 -4.86 29.53 -20.81
CA VAL A 67 -5.94 30.04 -19.95
C VAL A 67 -5.51 31.26 -19.10
N GLY A 68 -4.22 31.61 -19.17
CA GLY A 68 -3.61 32.71 -18.42
C GLY A 68 -2.43 32.26 -17.56
N THR A 69 -1.64 33.20 -17.08
CA THR A 69 -0.45 32.92 -16.27
C THR A 69 -0.85 32.44 -14.87
N GLY A 70 -0.33 31.28 -14.45
CA GLY A 70 -0.52 30.78 -13.09
C GLY A 70 -1.91 30.19 -12.78
N VAL A 71 -2.73 29.93 -13.79
CA VAL A 71 -4.06 29.33 -13.60
C VAL A 71 -3.95 27.81 -13.48
N THR A 72 -4.37 27.24 -12.35
CA THR A 72 -4.44 25.78 -12.14
C THR A 72 -5.78 25.20 -12.56
N ALA A 73 -5.84 23.88 -12.82
CA ALA A 73 -7.06 23.19 -13.24
C ALA A 73 -8.20 23.41 -12.24
N ASN A 74 -7.89 23.23 -10.95
CA ASN A 74 -8.89 23.38 -9.90
C ASN A 74 -9.46 24.80 -9.83
N ARG A 75 -8.63 25.81 -10.09
CA ARG A 75 -9.09 27.21 -10.11
C ARG A 75 -9.94 27.49 -11.35
N TYR A 76 -9.56 26.97 -12.51
CA TYR A 76 -10.30 27.20 -13.75
C TYR A 76 -11.67 26.52 -13.75
N PHE A 77 -11.71 25.25 -13.37
CA PHE A 77 -12.93 24.44 -13.37
C PHE A 77 -13.73 24.53 -12.06
N ASN A 78 -13.36 25.44 -11.14
CA ASN A 78 -13.98 25.60 -9.81
C ASN A 78 -14.07 24.28 -9.01
N ILE A 79 -13.08 23.41 -9.17
CA ILE A 79 -13.02 22.12 -8.48
C ILE A 79 -12.66 22.39 -7.01
N PRO A 80 -13.47 21.91 -6.03
CA PRO A 80 -13.16 22.06 -4.62
C PRO A 80 -11.76 21.50 -4.32
N LYS A 81 -10.92 22.29 -3.66
CA LYS A 81 -9.60 21.80 -3.27
C LYS A 81 -9.78 20.82 -2.12
N THR A 82 -9.27 19.60 -2.29
CA THR A 82 -8.86 18.82 -1.13
C THR A 82 -7.80 19.62 -0.41
N LYS A 83 -8.07 20.03 0.83
CA LYS A 83 -6.96 20.39 1.71
C LYS A 83 -6.17 19.09 1.86
N GLY A 84 -4.87 19.10 1.53
CA GLY A 84 -4.00 18.02 1.97
C GLY A 84 -4.17 17.84 3.49
N SER A 85 -3.88 16.64 4.01
CA SER A 85 -4.01 16.35 5.44
C SER A 85 -3.50 17.54 6.24
N SER A 86 -4.37 18.08 7.12
CA SER A 86 -4.03 19.29 7.85
C SER A 86 -2.73 19.04 8.63
N LYS A 87 -1.91 20.09 8.81
CA LYS A 87 -0.71 19.98 9.66
C LYS A 87 -1.04 19.40 11.04
N GLU A 88 -2.27 19.62 11.49
CA GLU A 88 -2.86 19.12 12.72
C GLU A 88 -3.09 17.59 12.67
N GLN A 89 -3.78 17.06 11.66
CA GLN A 89 -3.91 15.60 11.49
C GLN A 89 -2.55 14.89 11.37
N ILE A 90 -1.57 15.53 10.72
CA ILE A 90 -0.21 15.00 10.63
C ILE A 90 0.48 15.00 12.01
N ALA A 91 0.22 16.01 12.85
CA ALA A 91 0.78 16.08 14.19
C ALA A 91 0.15 15.02 15.11
N ASP A 92 -1.16 14.84 15.03
CA ASP A 92 -1.90 13.85 15.83
C ASP A 92 -1.44 12.42 15.50
N LEU A 93 -1.35 12.09 14.21
CA LEU A 93 -0.84 10.78 13.76
C LEU A 93 0.63 10.54 14.19
N LYS A 94 1.45 11.59 14.21
CA LYS A 94 2.84 11.48 14.71
C LYS A 94 2.89 11.21 16.20
N PHE A 95 1.99 11.84 16.97
CA PHE A 95 1.90 11.61 18.41
C PHE A 95 1.44 10.17 18.71
N GLU A 96 0.43 9.68 18.00
CA GLU A 96 -0.05 8.31 18.12
C GLU A 96 1.07 7.29 17.83
N LEU A 97 1.81 7.47 16.73
CA LEU A 97 2.97 6.65 16.41
C LEU A 97 4.09 6.70 17.46
N GLN A 98 4.29 7.83 18.14
CA GLN A 98 5.27 7.92 19.22
C GLN A 98 4.85 7.12 20.46
N ASN A 99 3.57 7.17 20.81
CA ASN A 99 3.04 6.39 21.93
C ASN A 99 3.13 4.89 21.66
N GLU A 100 2.75 4.43 20.47
CA GLU A 100 2.87 3.01 20.09
C GLU A 100 4.32 2.52 20.15
N ARG A 101 5.28 3.32 19.69
CA ARG A 101 6.71 2.98 19.78
C ARG A 101 7.20 2.82 21.22
N LEU A 102 6.74 3.69 22.12
CA LEU A 102 7.10 3.64 23.52
C LEU A 102 6.52 2.39 24.21
N GLU A 103 5.29 2.02 23.85
CA GLU A 103 4.65 0.79 24.32
C GLU A 103 5.33 -0.48 23.81
N LEU A 104 5.82 -0.49 22.56
CA LEU A 104 6.62 -1.60 22.04
C LEU A 104 7.97 -1.72 22.73
N GLN A 105 8.66 -0.60 22.99
CA GLN A 105 9.94 -0.60 23.71
C GLN A 105 9.82 -1.21 25.10
N LYS A 106 8.78 -0.84 25.85
CA LYS A 106 8.50 -1.45 27.16
C LYS A 106 8.31 -2.96 27.06
N LYS A 107 7.52 -3.43 26.08
CA LYS A 107 7.28 -4.86 25.88
C LYS A 107 8.57 -5.61 25.49
N ASP A 108 9.43 -5.02 24.66
CA ASP A 108 10.73 -5.61 24.31
C ASP A 108 11.67 -5.70 25.53
N GLU A 109 11.69 -4.69 26.38
CA GLU A 109 12.46 -4.69 27.63
C GLU A 109 11.95 -5.77 28.60
N GLU A 110 10.64 -5.92 28.73
CA GLU A 110 10.01 -6.99 29.52
C GLU A 110 10.35 -8.38 28.97
N LEU A 111 10.26 -8.57 27.65
CA LEU A 111 10.65 -9.84 27.00
C LEU A 111 12.14 -10.17 27.22
N LYS A 112 13.01 -9.15 27.15
CA LYS A 112 14.44 -9.32 27.43
C LYS A 112 14.71 -9.70 28.90
N ALA A 113 13.97 -9.10 29.83
CA ALA A 113 14.06 -9.42 31.25
C ALA A 113 13.51 -10.82 31.58
N LEU A 114 12.44 -11.26 30.92
CA LEU A 114 11.93 -12.63 31.01
C LEU A 114 12.92 -13.64 30.42
N SER A 115 13.50 -13.35 29.26
CA SER A 115 14.47 -14.22 28.59
C SER A 115 15.73 -14.45 29.44
N THR A 116 16.24 -13.41 30.09
CA THR A 116 17.39 -13.54 31.02
C THR A 116 17.06 -14.38 32.25
N LYS A 117 15.83 -14.27 32.77
CA LYS A 117 15.35 -15.12 33.89
C LYS A 117 15.15 -16.58 33.47
N THR A 118 14.56 -16.85 32.31
CA THR A 118 14.37 -18.23 31.82
C THR A 118 15.71 -18.91 31.56
N PHE A 119 16.68 -18.21 30.96
CA PHE A 119 18.04 -18.74 30.77
C PHE A 119 18.74 -19.09 32.10
N SER A 120 18.45 -18.34 33.18
CA SER A 120 18.99 -18.62 34.51
C SER A 120 18.32 -19.83 35.17
N VAL A 121 17.02 -20.03 34.94
CA VAL A 121 16.28 -21.20 35.42
C VAL A 121 16.73 -22.47 34.72
N ASP A 122 16.99 -22.43 33.40
CA ASP A 122 17.50 -23.58 32.65
C ASP A 122 18.85 -24.07 33.20
N LYS A 123 19.77 -23.14 33.55
CA LYS A 123 21.04 -23.50 34.21
C LYS A 123 20.86 -24.09 35.61
N ASN A 124 19.80 -23.72 36.31
CA ASN A 124 19.49 -24.27 37.63
C ASN A 124 18.91 -25.69 37.52
N VAL A 125 18.00 -25.92 36.54
CA VAL A 125 17.44 -27.24 36.24
C VAL A 125 18.53 -28.23 35.85
N GLU A 126 19.54 -27.80 35.08
CA GLU A 126 20.68 -28.65 34.72
C GLU A 126 21.61 -28.98 35.91
N SER A 127 21.66 -28.12 36.94
CA SER A 127 22.46 -28.37 38.16
C SER A 127 21.80 -29.33 39.16
N HIS A 128 20.52 -29.68 38.98
CA HIS A 128 19.76 -30.58 39.85
C HIS A 128 19.57 -31.98 39.26
N VAL A 129 20.05 -32.25 38.04
CA VAL A 129 20.06 -33.61 37.48
C VAL A 129 21.26 -34.36 38.04
N THR A 130 21.09 -34.96 39.22
CA THR A 130 21.94 -36.07 39.66
C THR A 130 21.69 -37.30 38.77
N PRO A 131 22.71 -38.12 38.47
CA PRO A 131 22.51 -39.31 37.67
C PRO A 131 21.84 -40.37 38.53
N VAL A 132 20.51 -40.47 38.45
CA VAL A 132 19.80 -41.65 38.98
C VAL A 132 20.05 -42.80 38.00
N THR A 133 20.91 -43.71 38.45
CA THR A 133 21.19 -45.03 37.85
C THR A 133 19.88 -45.77 37.63
N ASN A 134 19.44 -45.89 36.37
CA ASN A 134 18.38 -46.81 36.01
C ASN A 134 18.92 -47.92 35.11
N THR A 135 19.01 -49.07 35.74
CA THR A 135 19.28 -50.42 35.27
C THR A 135 18.65 -50.75 33.91
N ILE A 136 19.54 -51.06 32.95
CA ILE A 136 19.44 -52.08 31.89
C ILE A 136 18.02 -52.47 31.45
N ILE A 137 17.59 -51.96 30.30
CA ILE A 137 16.69 -52.69 29.39
C ILE A 137 17.46 -52.90 28.08
N LYS A 138 17.98 -54.12 27.89
CA LYS A 138 18.48 -54.59 26.59
C LYS A 138 17.28 -54.86 25.68
N LYS A 139 17.14 -54.14 24.55
CA LYS A 139 16.55 -54.65 23.30
C LYS A 139 17.20 -53.97 22.07
N THR A 140 18.13 -54.73 21.46
CA THR A 140 18.55 -54.86 20.05
C THR A 140 18.75 -53.65 19.11
N PRO A 141 19.78 -53.65 18.25
CA PRO A 141 20.17 -52.49 17.43
C PRO A 141 19.38 -52.43 16.13
N VAL A 142 18.80 -51.26 15.82
CA VAL A 142 18.32 -50.93 14.47
C VAL A 142 19.29 -49.93 13.86
N THR A 143 20.07 -50.41 12.90
CA THR A 143 20.99 -49.64 12.06
C THR A 143 20.22 -48.63 11.23
N ASN A 144 20.32 -47.33 11.56
CA ASN A 144 19.89 -46.26 10.67
C ASN A 144 21.11 -45.55 10.07
N LYS A 145 21.07 -45.48 8.75
CA LYS A 145 22.16 -45.11 7.85
C LYS A 145 22.49 -43.62 8.01
N VAL A 146 23.78 -43.32 8.12
CA VAL A 146 24.34 -41.97 8.10
C VAL A 146 24.05 -41.33 6.75
N LEU A 147 23.16 -40.33 6.70
CA LEU A 147 23.06 -39.39 5.60
C LEU A 147 23.91 -38.17 5.96
N LYS A 148 25.05 -38.01 5.25
CA LYS A 148 25.89 -36.82 5.33
C LYS A 148 25.28 -35.78 4.39
N ASN A 149 24.97 -34.60 4.92
CA ASN A 149 24.48 -33.48 4.13
C ASN A 149 25.69 -32.59 3.83
N GLU A 150 26.17 -32.61 2.59
CA GLU A 150 27.17 -31.66 2.10
C GLU A 150 26.56 -30.25 1.91
N PRO A 151 27.35 -29.17 2.04
CA PRO A 151 26.88 -27.81 1.81
C PRO A 151 26.76 -27.50 0.31
N VAL A 152 25.54 -27.15 -0.12
CA VAL A 152 25.24 -26.68 -1.48
C VAL A 152 25.82 -25.29 -1.70
N THR A 153 26.78 -25.17 -2.63
CA THR A 153 27.33 -23.91 -3.13
C THR A 153 26.52 -23.48 -4.35
N GLN A 154 25.76 -22.38 -4.26
CA GLN A 154 25.06 -21.81 -5.42
C GLN A 154 26.00 -20.90 -6.22
N VAL A 155 26.24 -21.29 -7.47
CA VAL A 155 27.02 -20.57 -8.47
C VAL A 155 26.15 -19.50 -9.12
N ILE A 156 26.55 -18.23 -9.00
CA ILE A 156 25.97 -17.10 -9.71
C ILE A 156 26.55 -17.07 -11.14
N ALA A 157 25.73 -17.37 -12.13
CA ALA A 157 26.06 -17.18 -13.54
C ALA A 157 25.81 -15.72 -13.96
N LYS A 158 26.83 -15.07 -14.54
CA LYS A 158 26.71 -13.75 -15.21
C LYS A 158 26.30 -13.95 -16.69
N PRO A 159 25.47 -13.07 -17.25
CA PRO A 159 25.09 -13.14 -18.67
C PRO A 159 26.16 -12.52 -19.60
N PRO A 160 26.30 -13.01 -20.85
CA PRO A 160 27.31 -12.54 -21.80
C PRO A 160 26.90 -11.22 -22.50
N LYS A 161 27.94 -10.59 -23.05
CA LYS A 161 28.00 -9.25 -23.64
C LYS A 161 27.52 -9.20 -25.08
#